data_AF-A0A0D0SHE3-F1
#
_entry.id   AF-A0A0D0SHE3-F1
#
_cell.length_a   1.000
_cell.length_b   1.000
_cell.length_c   1.000
_cell.angle_alpha   90.00
_cell.angle_beta   90.00
_cell.angle_gamma   90.00
#
_symmetry.space_group_name_H-M   'P 1'
#
loop_
_entity.id
_entity.type
_entity.pdbx_description
1 polymer ?
#
loop_
_entity_poly.entity_id
_entity_poly.type
_entity_poly.pdbx_seq_one_letter_code
_entity_poly.pdbx_strand_id
1 'polypeptide(L)'
;MKNQKKKILIILFSILISLIAIVGIGFTVYVSDYYHADKEAIELLQLGLKTNQIKQKEHLLELTLDEDTGDDIGIIFYPGGKVEYSSYLPLMWKLYNEGINCYLVEMPFNLAMLGTNRADSIIKENRQIEHWYIGGHSLGGAFASKYASNHQDKVEGLFLLGAYVYGDFPKEKSLTIYGSNDQILNRSKIDYTTNVQVFDGANHGGFGNYGNQKGDGNATISSKEQQEMTVKQIVNFLGNRN
;
A
#
# COMPACT_ATOMS: atom_id res chain seq x y z
N MET A 1 56.55 19.18 -1.44
CA MET A 1 55.57 18.39 -2.22
C MET A 1 54.81 17.34 -1.38
N LYS A 2 55.46 16.48 -0.58
CA LYS A 2 54.80 15.40 0.21
C LYS A 2 53.77 15.92 1.24
N ASN A 3 54.07 17.04 1.92
CA ASN A 3 53.16 17.66 2.91
C ASN A 3 51.93 18.34 2.28
N GLN A 4 52.03 18.85 1.04
CA GLN A 4 50.88 19.44 0.35
C GLN A 4 49.89 18.37 -0.13
N LYS A 5 50.39 17.23 -0.64
CA LYS A 5 49.54 16.08 -1.01
C LYS A 5 48.78 15.53 0.21
N LYS A 6 49.43 15.43 1.38
CA LYS A 6 48.78 15.01 2.64
C LYS A 6 47.68 15.97 3.09
N LYS A 7 47.91 17.28 2.99
CA LYS A 7 46.89 18.30 3.31
C LYS A 7 45.69 18.25 2.37
N ILE A 8 45.91 18.09 1.07
CA ILE A 8 44.84 17.95 0.07
C ILE A 8 44.01 16.69 0.36
N LEU A 9 44.65 15.57 0.69
CA LEU A 9 43.94 14.32 1.02
C LEU A 9 43.05 14.46 2.26
N ILE A 10 43.54 15.15 3.31
CA ILE A 10 42.75 15.42 4.53
C ILE A 10 41.55 16.31 4.21
N ILE A 11 41.72 17.35 3.38
CA ILE A 11 40.62 18.23 2.97
C ILE A 11 39.56 17.45 2.18
N LEU A 12 39.96 16.64 1.20
CA LEU A 12 39.05 15.81 0.41
C LEU A 12 38.30 14.80 1.29
N PHE A 13 38.99 14.20 2.26
CA PHE A 13 38.37 13.28 3.21
C PHE A 13 37.35 13.98 4.12
N SER A 14 37.67 15.17 4.63
CA SER A 14 36.74 15.97 5.43
C SER A 14 35.51 16.42 4.62
N ILE A 15 35.69 16.79 3.35
CA ILE A 15 34.58 17.11 2.43
C ILE A 15 33.69 15.89 2.22
N LEU A 16 34.29 14.71 1.98
CA LEU A 16 33.54 13.46 1.81
C LEU A 16 32.73 13.11 3.06
N ILE A 17 33.32 13.22 4.26
CA ILE A 17 32.61 12.98 5.53
C ILE A 17 31.46 13.97 5.69
N SER A 18 31.68 15.26 5.43
CA SER A 18 30.63 16.27 5.52
C SER A 18 29.50 15.99 4.53
N LEU A 19 29.80 15.52 3.32
CA LEU A 19 28.80 15.15 2.32
C LEU A 19 27.99 13.93 2.79
N ILE A 20 28.65 12.90 3.31
CA ILE A 20 28.00 11.71 3.87
C ILE A 20 27.10 12.11 5.06
N ALA A 21 27.55 13.02 5.93
CA ALA A 21 26.76 13.51 7.05
C ALA A 21 25.53 14.29 6.58
N ILE A 22 25.66 15.16 5.58
CA ILE A 22 24.53 15.92 5.00
C ILE A 22 23.52 14.96 4.34
N VAL A 23 24.00 13.99 3.56
CA VAL A 23 23.14 12.96 2.95
C VAL A 23 22.47 12.12 4.03
N GLY A 24 23.20 11.72 5.07
CA GLY A 24 22.68 10.98 6.21
C GLY A 24 21.59 11.74 6.96
N ILE A 25 21.80 13.03 7.25
CA ILE A 25 20.81 13.88 7.91
C ILE A 25 19.58 14.08 7.00
N GLY A 26 19.78 14.37 5.71
CA GLY A 26 18.69 14.53 4.75
C GLY A 26 17.87 13.25 4.58
N PHE A 27 18.54 12.09 4.56
CA PHE A 27 17.89 10.79 4.54
C PHE A 27 17.11 10.53 5.84
N THR A 28 17.70 10.79 7.01
CA THR A 28 17.03 10.65 8.31
C THR A 28 15.79 11.51 8.40
N VAL A 29 15.86 12.78 8.00
CA VAL A 29 14.70 13.69 7.96
C VAL A 29 13.63 13.14 7.00
N TYR A 30 14.04 12.68 5.82
CA TYR A 30 13.12 12.11 4.84
C TYR A 30 12.37 10.87 5.38
N VAL A 31 13.07 9.93 6.00
CA VAL A 31 12.46 8.69 6.54
C VAL A 31 11.70 8.92 7.84
N SER A 32 11.94 10.03 8.53
CA SER A 32 11.22 10.43 9.75
C SER A 32 9.95 11.24 9.44
N ASP A 33 9.85 11.82 8.25
CA ASP A 33 8.68 12.58 7.79
C ASP A 33 7.73 11.69 6.98
N TYR A 34 6.83 11.00 7.68
CA TYR A 34 5.79 10.15 7.12
C TYR A 34 4.50 10.20 7.95
N TYR A 35 3.39 9.77 7.35
CA TYR A 35 2.11 9.66 8.03
C TYR A 35 2.08 8.41 8.89
N HIS A 36 1.90 8.60 10.19
CA HIS A 36 1.79 7.51 11.16
C HIS A 36 0.37 6.98 11.26
N ALA A 37 0.25 5.71 11.62
CA ALA A 37 -1.04 5.13 11.94
C ALA A 37 -1.69 5.88 13.10
N ASP A 38 -2.98 6.12 12.98
CA ASP A 38 -3.78 6.71 14.05
C ASP A 38 -4.05 5.70 15.17
N LYS A 39 -4.74 6.19 16.21
CA LYS A 39 -5.08 5.39 17.39
C LYS A 39 -5.93 4.15 17.05
N GLU A 40 -6.87 4.24 16.12
CA GLU A 40 -7.75 3.12 15.75
C GLU A 40 -6.93 1.99 15.13
N ALA A 41 -6.04 2.31 14.18
CA ALA A 41 -5.16 1.34 13.54
C ALA A 41 -4.19 0.68 14.54
N ILE A 42 -3.62 1.45 15.48
CA ILE A 42 -2.70 0.94 16.51
C ILE A 42 -3.42 0.00 17.48
N GLU A 43 -4.59 0.40 17.98
CA GLU A 43 -5.38 -0.43 18.90
C GLU A 43 -5.84 -1.73 18.23
N LEU A 44 -6.22 -1.67 16.96
CA LEU A 44 -6.58 -2.85 16.18
C LEU A 44 -5.39 -3.80 15.98
N LEU A 45 -4.19 -3.27 15.70
CA LEU A 45 -2.98 -4.09 15.59
C LEU A 45 -2.69 -4.80 16.91
N GLN A 46 -2.70 -4.07 18.02
CA GLN A 46 -2.45 -4.65 19.34
C GLN A 46 -3.47 -5.74 19.69
N LEU A 47 -4.75 -5.49 19.40
CA LEU A 47 -5.81 -6.45 19.65
C LEU A 47 -5.62 -7.71 18.79
N GLY A 48 -5.43 -7.56 17.48
CA GLY A 48 -5.29 -8.69 16.56
C GLY A 48 -4.05 -9.54 16.83
N LEU A 49 -2.93 -8.93 17.27
CA LEU A 49 -1.76 -9.67 17.74
C LEU A 49 -2.07 -10.45 19.02
N LYS A 50 -2.79 -9.84 19.97
CA LYS A 50 -3.17 -10.49 21.23
C LYS A 50 -4.13 -11.67 21.01
N THR A 51 -5.02 -11.58 20.02
CA THR A 51 -6.00 -12.62 19.69
C THR A 51 -5.49 -13.62 18.64
N ASN A 52 -4.25 -13.48 18.17
CA ASN A 52 -3.65 -14.26 17.08
C ASN A 52 -4.38 -14.17 15.72
N GLN A 53 -5.24 -13.16 15.53
CA GLN A 53 -5.92 -12.89 14.25
C GLN A 53 -5.03 -12.14 13.26
N ILE A 54 -3.99 -11.48 13.78
CA ILE A 54 -2.92 -10.85 12.97
C ILE A 54 -1.61 -11.55 13.31
N LYS A 55 -0.86 -11.96 12.29
CA LYS A 55 0.53 -12.39 12.43
C LYS A 55 1.44 -11.30 11.87
N GLN A 56 2.39 -10.84 12.69
CA GLN A 56 3.44 -9.95 12.22
C GLN A 56 4.67 -10.76 11.83
N LYS A 57 5.03 -10.69 10.55
CA LYS A 57 6.26 -11.24 9.99
C LYS A 57 7.21 -10.12 9.58
N GLU A 58 8.42 -10.49 9.18
CA GLU A 58 9.35 -9.53 8.60
C GLU A 58 8.69 -8.86 7.39
N HIS A 59 8.46 -7.56 7.50
CA HIS A 59 7.87 -6.72 6.46
C HIS A 59 6.43 -7.00 6.04
N LEU A 60 5.63 -7.63 6.89
CA LEU A 60 4.29 -8.08 6.52
C LEU A 60 3.38 -8.22 7.75
N LEU A 61 2.13 -7.76 7.63
CA LEU A 61 1.03 -8.25 8.47
C LEU A 61 0.18 -9.23 7.67
N GLU A 62 -0.12 -10.37 8.27
CA GLU A 62 -0.99 -11.39 7.70
C GLU A 62 -2.27 -11.51 8.53
N LEU A 63 -3.40 -11.48 7.85
CA LEU A 63 -4.72 -11.79 8.39
C LEU A 63 -5.25 -12.98 7.57
N THR A 64 -4.99 -14.19 8.06
CA THR A 64 -5.29 -15.43 7.35
C THR A 64 -6.44 -16.16 8.05
N LEU A 65 -7.33 -16.73 7.25
CA LEU A 65 -8.41 -17.58 7.73
C LEU A 65 -7.85 -18.94 8.15
N ASP A 66 -8.60 -19.66 8.98
CA ASP A 66 -8.24 -21.04 9.32
C ASP A 66 -8.39 -21.93 8.07
N GLU A 67 -7.41 -22.79 7.83
CA GLU A 67 -7.32 -23.63 6.60
C GLU A 67 -8.58 -24.48 6.36
N ASP A 68 -9.28 -24.88 7.43
CA ASP A 68 -10.50 -25.70 7.34
C ASP A 68 -11.77 -24.90 6.98
N THR A 69 -11.71 -23.56 7.00
CA THR A 69 -12.89 -22.68 6.88
C THR A 69 -12.72 -21.50 5.92
N GLY A 70 -11.50 -21.27 5.43
CA GLY A 70 -11.14 -20.11 4.62
C GLY A 70 -11.46 -20.27 3.13
N ASP A 71 -11.79 -19.14 2.48
CA ASP A 71 -11.83 -19.04 1.02
C ASP A 71 -10.40 -19.14 0.44
N ASP A 72 -10.28 -19.56 -0.81
CA ASP A 72 -9.02 -19.72 -1.55
C ASP A 72 -8.53 -18.41 -2.20
N ILE A 73 -9.10 -17.27 -1.79
CA ILE A 73 -8.69 -15.93 -2.22
C ILE A 73 -7.63 -15.35 -1.28
N GLY A 74 -6.60 -14.77 -1.89
CA GLY A 74 -5.63 -13.90 -1.22
C GLY A 74 -5.57 -12.53 -1.85
N ILE A 75 -5.53 -11.49 -1.01
CA ILE A 75 -5.23 -10.12 -1.43
C ILE A 75 -3.87 -9.68 -0.89
N ILE A 76 -3.04 -9.11 -1.76
CA ILE A 76 -1.79 -8.45 -1.38
C ILE A 76 -1.99 -6.94 -1.50
N PHE A 77 -1.74 -6.20 -0.42
CA PHE A 77 -1.98 -4.76 -0.39
C PHE A 77 -0.68 -3.96 -0.23
N TYR A 78 -0.47 -3.00 -1.13
CA TYR A 78 0.67 -2.09 -1.14
C TYR A 78 0.26 -0.71 -0.60
N PRO A 79 0.82 -0.28 0.55
CA PRO A 79 0.46 0.99 1.17
C PRO A 79 0.95 2.19 0.36
N GLY A 80 0.31 3.34 0.59
CA GLY A 80 0.72 4.62 0.03
C GLY A 80 2.15 5.03 0.42
N GLY A 81 2.80 5.82 -0.44
CA GLY A 81 4.14 6.32 -0.19
C GLY A 81 4.17 7.27 1.01
N LYS A 82 5.21 7.16 1.86
CA LYS A 82 5.30 7.92 3.13
C LYS A 82 4.10 7.71 4.06
N VAL A 83 3.43 6.55 4.01
CA VAL A 83 2.39 6.18 4.97
C VAL A 83 2.80 4.90 5.66
N GLU A 84 2.70 4.87 6.99
CA GLU A 84 2.91 3.67 7.78
C GLU A 84 1.91 2.59 7.35
N TYR A 85 2.40 1.42 6.97
CA TYR A 85 1.57 0.33 6.45
C TYR A 85 0.42 -0.08 7.36
N SER A 86 0.63 -0.09 8.69
CA SER A 86 -0.38 -0.38 9.71
C SER A 86 -1.61 0.54 9.62
N SER A 87 -1.49 1.72 9.01
CA SER A 87 -2.62 2.63 8.77
C SER A 87 -3.70 2.03 7.86
N TYR A 88 -3.39 1.02 7.06
CA TYR A 88 -4.38 0.33 6.21
C TYR A 88 -4.99 -0.90 6.90
N LEU A 89 -4.54 -1.23 8.12
CA LEU A 89 -5.04 -2.39 8.85
C LEU A 89 -6.56 -2.35 9.06
N PRO A 90 -7.21 -1.21 9.39
CA PRO A 90 -8.68 -1.18 9.51
C PRO A 90 -9.43 -1.51 8.22
N LEU A 91 -8.86 -1.22 7.05
CA LEU A 91 -9.42 -1.65 5.76
C LEU A 91 -9.20 -3.15 5.54
N MET A 92 -7.98 -3.64 5.78
CA MET A 92 -7.64 -5.06 5.65
C MET A 92 -8.45 -5.95 6.61
N TRP A 93 -8.69 -5.47 7.82
CA TRP A 93 -9.51 -6.16 8.81
C TRP A 93 -10.96 -6.32 8.36
N LYS A 94 -11.53 -5.30 7.70
CA LYS A 94 -12.88 -5.40 7.14
C LYS A 94 -12.94 -6.44 6.02
N LEU A 95 -11.95 -6.45 5.12
CA LEU A 95 -11.84 -7.48 4.07
C LEU A 95 -11.65 -8.89 4.65
N TYR A 96 -10.83 -9.02 5.69
CA TYR A 96 -10.64 -10.27 6.41
C TYR A 96 -11.95 -10.81 7.01
N ASN A 97 -12.78 -9.93 7.59
CA ASN A 97 -14.10 -10.33 8.11
C ASN A 97 -15.12 -10.70 7.03
N GLU A 98 -14.85 -10.37 5.75
CA GLU A 98 -15.61 -10.84 4.60
C GLU A 98 -15.09 -12.19 4.07
N GLY A 99 -14.16 -12.84 4.79
CA GLY A 99 -13.64 -14.16 4.43
C GLY A 99 -12.52 -14.12 3.39
N ILE A 100 -11.68 -13.08 3.40
CA ILE A 100 -10.57 -12.92 2.46
C ILE A 100 -9.22 -12.97 3.21
N ASN A 101 -8.26 -13.77 2.74
CA ASN A 101 -6.90 -13.75 3.28
C ASN A 101 -6.20 -12.44 2.88
N CYS A 102 -5.74 -11.66 3.84
CA CYS A 102 -5.17 -10.33 3.59
C CYS A 102 -3.69 -10.25 3.99
N TYR A 103 -2.88 -9.74 3.07
CA TYR A 103 -1.42 -9.60 3.21
C TYR A 103 -1.04 -8.13 3.03
N LEU A 104 -0.77 -7.44 4.13
CA LEU A 104 -0.46 -6.01 4.16
C LEU A 104 1.06 -5.80 4.21
N VAL A 105 1.62 -5.35 3.10
CA VAL A 105 3.07 -5.25 2.93
C VAL A 105 3.61 -4.01 3.61
N GLU A 106 4.59 -4.18 4.49
CA GLU A 106 5.43 -3.06 4.93
C GLU A 106 6.38 -2.71 3.77
N MET A 107 6.52 -1.43 3.42
CA MET A 107 7.47 -0.99 2.38
C MET A 107 8.75 -0.48 3.05
N PRO A 108 9.97 -0.83 2.58
CA PRO A 108 11.20 -0.38 3.21
C PRO A 108 11.27 1.15 3.27
N PHE A 109 11.43 1.73 4.46
CA PHE A 109 11.43 3.19 4.65
C PHE A 109 10.17 3.90 4.13
N ASN A 110 9.03 3.19 4.04
CA ASN A 110 7.80 3.67 3.38
C ASN A 110 8.00 4.07 1.91
N LEU A 111 9.03 3.50 1.24
CA LEU A 111 9.33 3.65 -0.17
C LEU A 111 8.78 2.46 -0.95
N ALA A 112 7.61 2.64 -1.57
CA ALA A 112 6.89 1.57 -2.27
C ALA A 112 7.72 0.86 -3.36
N MET A 113 8.65 1.56 -4.01
CA MET A 113 9.53 0.97 -5.03
C MET A 113 10.36 -0.21 -4.53
N LEU A 114 10.84 -0.14 -3.28
CA LEU A 114 11.79 -1.12 -2.73
C LEU A 114 11.13 -2.44 -2.33
N GLY A 115 9.79 -2.51 -2.26
CA GLY A 115 9.04 -3.70 -1.89
C GLY A 115 8.27 -4.36 -3.03
N THR A 116 8.38 -3.87 -4.28
CA THR A 116 7.51 -4.29 -5.41
C THR A 116 7.51 -5.80 -5.68
N ASN A 117 8.59 -6.53 -5.41
CA ASN A 117 8.67 -7.98 -5.67
C ASN A 117 8.29 -8.83 -4.44
N ARG A 118 7.85 -8.22 -3.32
CA ARG A 118 7.47 -8.96 -2.11
C ARG A 118 6.24 -9.85 -2.32
N ALA A 119 5.42 -9.52 -3.31
CA ALA A 119 4.29 -10.35 -3.69
C ALA A 119 4.71 -11.77 -4.12
N ASP A 120 5.87 -11.94 -4.76
CA ASP A 120 6.35 -13.28 -5.16
C ASP A 120 6.60 -14.20 -3.97
N SER A 121 7.21 -13.67 -2.90
CA SER A 121 7.46 -14.44 -1.68
C SER A 121 6.16 -14.83 -0.98
N ILE A 122 5.21 -13.89 -0.90
CA ILE A 122 3.89 -14.12 -0.28
C ILE A 122 3.13 -15.23 -1.03
N ILE A 123 3.03 -15.14 -2.36
CA ILE A 123 2.37 -16.15 -3.18
C ILE A 123 3.05 -17.52 -3.02
N LYS A 124 4.39 -17.55 -3.03
CA LYS A 124 5.15 -18.80 -2.92
C LYS A 124 4.98 -19.50 -1.56
N GLU A 125 4.85 -18.73 -0.49
CA GLU A 125 4.70 -19.23 0.89
C GLU A 125 3.27 -19.66 1.22
N ASN A 126 2.26 -19.17 0.49
CA ASN A 126 0.84 -19.42 0.75
C ASN A 126 0.18 -20.21 -0.39
N ARG A 127 0.67 -21.43 -0.62
CA ARG A 127 0.25 -22.29 -1.76
C ARG A 127 -1.19 -22.81 -1.68
N GLN A 128 -1.82 -22.70 -0.52
CA GLN A 128 -3.23 -23.02 -0.31
C GLN A 128 -4.17 -21.99 -0.93
N ILE A 129 -3.67 -20.82 -1.32
CA ILE A 129 -4.44 -19.77 -2.00
C ILE A 129 -4.28 -19.95 -3.50
N GLU A 130 -5.41 -20.18 -4.19
CA GLU A 130 -5.46 -20.40 -5.64
C GLU A 130 -5.66 -19.09 -6.40
N HIS A 131 -6.45 -18.16 -5.84
CA HIS A 131 -6.85 -16.93 -6.52
C HIS A 131 -6.23 -15.69 -5.88
N TRP A 132 -5.26 -15.11 -6.58
CA TRP A 132 -4.51 -13.95 -6.08
C TRP A 132 -4.95 -12.65 -6.72
N TYR A 133 -5.17 -11.65 -5.86
CA TYR A 133 -5.44 -10.28 -6.25
C TYR A 133 -4.41 -9.37 -5.60
N ILE A 134 -4.03 -8.31 -6.29
CA ILE A 134 -3.12 -7.31 -5.74
C ILE A 134 -3.79 -5.96 -5.80
N GLY A 135 -3.54 -5.13 -4.80
CA GLY A 135 -3.99 -3.76 -4.82
C GLY A 135 -3.11 -2.83 -4.03
N GLY A 136 -3.42 -1.55 -4.13
CA GLY A 136 -2.67 -0.55 -3.38
C GLY A 136 -3.28 0.83 -3.44
N HIS A 137 -2.80 1.66 -2.53
CA HIS A 137 -3.22 3.05 -2.43
C HIS A 137 -2.18 3.99 -3.04
N SER A 138 -2.61 4.97 -3.83
CA SER A 138 -1.75 6.06 -4.34
C SER A 138 -0.46 5.53 -5.00
N LEU A 139 0.72 5.91 -4.50
CA LEU A 139 2.01 5.39 -4.97
C LEU A 139 2.13 3.85 -4.82
N GLY A 140 1.58 3.26 -3.75
CA GLY A 140 1.50 1.81 -3.60
C GLY A 140 0.67 1.15 -4.69
N GLY A 141 -0.43 1.80 -5.11
CA GLY A 141 -1.25 1.39 -6.24
C GLY A 141 -0.49 1.39 -7.57
N ALA A 142 0.38 2.37 -7.81
CA ALA A 142 1.23 2.39 -9.00
C ALA A 142 2.18 1.17 -9.06
N PHE A 143 2.77 0.78 -7.91
CA PHE A 143 3.65 -0.39 -7.85
C PHE A 143 2.89 -1.71 -7.84
N ALA A 144 1.71 -1.78 -7.24
CA ALA A 144 0.80 -2.91 -7.38
C ALA A 144 0.41 -3.13 -8.85
N SER A 145 0.03 -2.05 -9.55
CA SER A 145 -0.28 -2.10 -10.98
C SER A 145 0.91 -2.52 -11.83
N LYS A 146 2.11 -2.02 -11.51
CA LYS A 146 3.34 -2.41 -12.21
C LYS A 146 3.67 -3.89 -11.98
N TYR A 147 3.53 -4.39 -10.76
CA TYR A 147 3.72 -5.79 -10.44
C TYR A 147 2.72 -6.66 -11.21
N ALA A 148 1.43 -6.31 -11.16
CA ALA A 148 0.36 -7.03 -11.86
C ALA A 148 0.62 -7.08 -13.37
N SER A 149 0.96 -5.95 -13.98
CA SER A 149 1.31 -5.85 -15.41
C SER A 149 2.43 -6.82 -15.81
N ASN A 150 3.44 -6.97 -14.95
CA ASN A 150 4.59 -7.85 -15.20
C ASN A 150 4.31 -9.33 -14.83
N HIS A 151 3.20 -9.64 -14.16
CA HIS A 151 2.89 -10.95 -13.59
C HIS A 151 1.41 -11.33 -13.79
N GLN A 152 0.89 -11.12 -15.01
CA GLN A 152 -0.51 -11.41 -15.33
C GLN A 152 -0.87 -12.90 -15.21
N ASP A 153 0.14 -13.77 -15.13
CA ASP A 153 0.02 -15.21 -14.86
C ASP A 153 -0.16 -15.56 -13.38
N LYS A 154 0.17 -14.63 -12.46
CA LYS A 154 0.14 -14.85 -11.01
C LYS A 154 -1.00 -14.14 -10.30
N VAL A 155 -1.54 -13.07 -10.88
CA VAL A 155 -2.64 -12.29 -10.28
C VAL A 155 -3.81 -12.18 -11.25
N GLU A 156 -5.00 -12.46 -10.74
CA GLU A 156 -6.24 -12.48 -11.51
C GLU A 156 -6.88 -11.11 -11.62
N GLY A 157 -6.66 -10.25 -10.63
CA GLY A 157 -7.21 -8.91 -10.63
C GLY A 157 -6.35 -7.90 -9.86
N LEU A 158 -6.58 -6.64 -10.22
CA LEU A 158 -5.90 -5.47 -9.66
C LEU A 158 -6.94 -4.53 -9.06
N PHE A 159 -6.76 -4.07 -7.82
CA PHE A 159 -7.60 -2.99 -7.27
C PHE A 159 -6.79 -1.78 -6.82
N LEU A 160 -7.26 -0.59 -7.18
CA LEU A 160 -6.51 0.66 -7.08
C LEU A 160 -7.32 1.67 -6.29
N LEU A 161 -6.76 2.16 -5.18
CA LEU A 161 -7.38 3.16 -4.32
C LEU A 161 -6.66 4.49 -4.51
N GLY A 162 -7.35 5.54 -4.96
CA GLY A 162 -6.70 6.84 -5.24
C GLY A 162 -5.55 6.72 -6.24
N ALA A 163 -5.63 5.77 -7.16
CA ALA A 163 -4.59 5.44 -8.15
C ALA A 163 -5.23 5.05 -9.49
N TYR A 164 -4.42 4.84 -10.52
CA TYR A 164 -4.86 4.44 -11.86
C TYR A 164 -3.96 3.34 -12.41
N VAL A 165 -4.47 2.60 -13.41
CA VAL A 165 -3.71 1.52 -14.04
C VAL A 165 -2.42 2.10 -14.64
N TYR A 166 -1.29 1.62 -14.14
CA TYR A 166 0.04 1.93 -14.61
C TYR A 166 0.68 0.66 -15.20
N GLY A 167 1.00 0.70 -16.50
CA GLY A 167 1.42 -0.47 -17.27
C GLY A 167 0.32 -0.96 -18.21
N ASP A 168 0.30 -2.26 -18.48
CA ASP A 168 -0.55 -2.93 -19.46
C ASP A 168 -1.48 -3.99 -18.86
N PHE A 169 -1.67 -3.99 -17.53
CA PHE A 169 -2.65 -4.87 -16.90
C PHE A 169 -4.07 -4.60 -17.45
N PRO A 170 -4.88 -5.63 -17.76
CA PRO A 170 -6.20 -5.45 -18.35
C PRO A 170 -7.13 -4.62 -17.47
N LYS A 171 -7.80 -3.62 -18.05
CA LYS A 171 -8.68 -2.69 -17.32
C LYS A 171 -9.97 -3.39 -16.88
N GLU A 172 -10.39 -4.40 -17.61
CA GLU A 172 -11.53 -5.28 -17.30
C GLU A 172 -11.27 -6.14 -16.06
N LYS A 173 -10.00 -6.45 -15.80
CA LYS A 173 -9.51 -7.12 -14.59
C LYS A 173 -9.01 -6.14 -13.53
N SER A 174 -9.28 -4.85 -13.70
CA SER A 174 -8.90 -3.82 -12.74
C SER A 174 -10.14 -3.19 -12.11
N LEU A 175 -10.07 -2.84 -10.84
CA LEU A 175 -11.03 -1.99 -10.13
C LEU A 175 -10.33 -0.70 -9.73
N THR A 176 -10.84 0.45 -10.16
CA THR A 176 -10.30 1.77 -9.76
C THR A 176 -11.31 2.50 -8.90
N ILE A 177 -10.93 2.87 -7.67
CA ILE A 177 -11.78 3.60 -6.73
C ILE A 177 -11.09 4.90 -6.33
N TYR A 178 -11.81 6.02 -6.38
CA TYR A 178 -11.32 7.29 -5.85
C TYR A 178 -12.47 8.17 -5.33
N GLY A 179 -12.12 9.16 -4.50
CA GLY A 179 -13.10 10.07 -3.91
C GLY A 179 -13.38 11.31 -4.78
N SER A 180 -14.61 11.85 -4.72
CA SER A 180 -14.96 13.07 -5.44
C SER A 180 -14.18 14.30 -4.94
N ASN A 181 -13.73 14.29 -3.67
CA ASN A 181 -12.90 15.33 -3.06
C ASN A 181 -11.40 15.01 -3.10
N ASP A 182 -10.96 13.91 -3.73
CA ASP A 182 -9.53 13.60 -3.90
C ASP A 182 -8.84 14.66 -4.77
N GLN A 183 -7.89 15.41 -4.18
CA GLN A 183 -7.11 16.45 -4.87
C GLN A 183 -5.68 16.02 -5.21
N ILE A 184 -5.29 14.80 -4.86
CA ILE A 184 -3.93 14.27 -5.07
C ILE A 184 -3.89 13.43 -6.35
N LEU A 185 -4.93 12.65 -6.62
CA LEU A 185 -5.04 11.81 -7.80
C LEU A 185 -5.10 12.65 -9.09
N ASN A 186 -4.17 12.38 -10.00
CA ASN A 186 -4.24 12.95 -11.35
C ASN A 186 -5.30 12.22 -12.20
N ARG A 187 -6.55 12.68 -12.13
CA ARG A 187 -7.70 12.07 -12.83
C ARG A 187 -7.57 12.09 -14.35
N SER A 188 -6.77 12.99 -14.94
CA SER A 188 -6.54 13.01 -16.40
C SER A 188 -5.82 11.77 -16.93
N LYS A 189 -5.25 10.95 -16.04
CA LYS A 189 -4.63 9.67 -16.37
C LYS A 189 -5.61 8.49 -16.40
N ILE A 190 -6.86 8.72 -15.99
CA ILE A 190 -7.94 7.73 -16.07
C ILE A 190 -8.71 7.99 -17.35
N ASP A 191 -8.24 7.39 -18.44
CA ASP A 191 -8.85 7.45 -19.78
C ASP A 191 -9.83 6.30 -20.05
N TYR A 192 -10.21 5.57 -19.01
CA TYR A 192 -11.08 4.39 -19.05
C TYR A 192 -12.24 4.53 -18.07
N THR A 193 -13.35 3.83 -18.36
CA THR A 193 -14.57 3.86 -17.54
C THR A 193 -14.92 2.48 -16.97
N THR A 194 -14.35 1.41 -17.50
CA THR A 194 -14.55 0.04 -17.01
C THR A 194 -14.13 -0.07 -15.56
N ASN A 195 -15.04 -0.56 -14.70
CA ASN A 195 -14.80 -0.80 -13.28
C ASN A 195 -14.20 0.41 -12.52
N VAL A 196 -14.66 1.62 -12.87
CA VAL A 196 -14.29 2.84 -12.15
C VAL A 196 -15.41 3.25 -11.19
N GLN A 197 -15.09 3.41 -9.93
CA GLN A 197 -16.00 3.83 -8.87
C GLN A 197 -15.55 5.18 -8.29
N VAL A 198 -16.46 6.15 -8.28
CA VAL A 198 -16.23 7.46 -7.67
C VAL A 198 -17.11 7.58 -6.44
N PHE A 199 -16.48 7.74 -5.27
CA PHE A 199 -17.19 7.88 -4.01
C PHE A 199 -17.44 9.34 -3.72
N ASP A 200 -18.71 9.73 -3.66
CA ASP A 200 -19.06 11.10 -3.34
C ASP A 200 -18.68 11.44 -1.90
N GLY A 201 -18.08 12.61 -1.69
CA GLY A 201 -17.62 13.07 -0.39
C GLY A 201 -16.34 12.44 0.14
N ALA A 202 -15.84 11.36 -0.47
CA ALA A 202 -14.56 10.73 -0.13
C ALA A 202 -13.37 11.57 -0.59
N ASN A 203 -12.22 11.44 0.08
CA ASN A 203 -10.95 12.05 -0.33
C ASN A 203 -9.85 10.99 -0.56
N HIS A 204 -8.62 11.43 -0.84
CA HIS A 204 -7.48 10.52 -1.06
C HIS A 204 -7.11 9.78 0.22
N GLY A 205 -7.00 10.49 1.35
CA GLY A 205 -6.51 9.92 2.60
C GLY A 205 -7.46 8.91 3.26
N GLY A 206 -8.76 8.97 2.97
CA GLY A 206 -9.80 8.19 3.65
C GLY A 206 -9.72 6.67 3.46
N PHE A 207 -8.85 6.17 2.56
CA PHE A 207 -8.58 4.75 2.42
C PHE A 207 -7.70 4.18 3.55
N GLY A 208 -7.04 5.04 4.33
CA GLY A 208 -6.24 4.65 5.50
C GLY A 208 -6.57 5.47 6.75
N ASN A 209 -5.99 5.04 7.86
CA ASN A 209 -6.15 5.59 9.20
C ASN A 209 -4.85 6.29 9.62
N TYR A 210 -4.58 7.44 9.03
CA TYR A 210 -3.37 8.25 9.28
C TYR A 210 -3.62 9.76 9.34
N GLY A 211 -4.90 10.15 9.45
CA GLY A 211 -5.33 11.54 9.47
C GLY A 211 -5.30 12.24 8.10
N ASN A 212 -5.36 13.57 8.13
CA ASN A 212 -5.44 14.38 6.92
C ASN A 212 -4.12 14.42 6.17
N GLN A 213 -4.17 14.14 4.87
CA GLN A 213 -3.01 14.21 3.99
C GLN A 213 -2.81 15.63 3.43
N LYS A 214 -1.58 16.15 3.52
CA LYS A 214 -1.22 17.45 2.96
C LYS A 214 -1.47 17.49 1.45
N GLY A 215 -2.22 18.49 1.00
CA GLY A 215 -2.56 18.69 -0.41
C GLY A 215 -3.77 17.90 -0.89
N ASP A 216 -4.40 17.10 -0.03
CA ASP A 216 -5.68 16.46 -0.31
C ASP A 216 -6.86 17.40 -0.05
N GLY A 217 -8.03 17.05 -0.57
CA GLY A 217 -9.29 17.68 -0.22
C GLY A 217 -9.84 17.19 1.13
N ASN A 218 -10.77 17.97 1.68
CA ASN A 218 -11.49 17.56 2.88
C ASN A 218 -12.61 16.58 2.51
N ALA A 219 -12.64 15.41 3.15
CA ALA A 219 -13.77 14.49 3.04
C ALA A 219 -15.01 15.07 3.72
N THR A 220 -16.19 14.76 3.18
CA THR A 220 -17.50 15.01 3.83
C THR A 220 -18.11 13.74 4.42
N ILE A 221 -17.49 12.58 4.16
CA ILE A 221 -17.78 11.29 4.81
C ILE A 221 -16.60 10.89 5.69
N SER A 222 -16.85 9.97 6.64
CA SER A 222 -15.77 9.46 7.50
C SER A 222 -14.86 8.47 6.76
N SER A 223 -13.60 8.32 7.19
CA SER A 223 -12.71 7.26 6.67
C SER A 223 -13.32 5.87 6.85
N LYS A 224 -14.02 5.64 7.96
CA LYS A 224 -14.73 4.38 8.21
C LYS A 224 -15.78 4.09 7.13
N GLU A 225 -16.61 5.07 6.80
CA GLU A 225 -17.64 4.96 5.75
C GLU A 225 -17.01 4.74 4.37
N GLN A 226 -15.96 5.52 4.03
CA GLN A 226 -15.20 5.33 2.80
C GLN A 226 -14.60 3.92 2.69
N GLN A 227 -14.07 3.38 3.78
CA GLN A 227 -13.54 2.01 3.84
C GLN A 227 -14.63 0.95 3.70
N GLU A 228 -15.79 1.11 4.33
CA GLU A 228 -16.93 0.19 4.18
C GLU A 228 -17.43 0.16 2.73
N MET A 229 -17.53 1.32 2.08
CA MET A 229 -17.83 1.40 0.64
C MET A 229 -16.74 0.73 -0.20
N THR A 230 -15.47 0.90 0.17
CA THR A 230 -14.32 0.28 -0.51
C THR A 230 -14.39 -1.24 -0.43
N VAL A 231 -14.62 -1.78 0.76
CA VAL A 231 -14.78 -3.22 1.03
C VAL A 231 -15.88 -3.80 0.16
N LYS A 232 -17.06 -3.15 0.13
CA LYS A 232 -18.18 -3.59 -0.70
C LYS A 232 -17.81 -3.68 -2.18
N GLN A 233 -17.09 -2.70 -2.72
CA GLN A 233 -16.67 -2.72 -4.13
C GLN A 233 -15.62 -3.80 -4.40
N ILE A 234 -14.67 -4.00 -3.49
CA ILE A 234 -13.66 -5.05 -3.61
C ILE A 234 -14.33 -6.43 -3.56
N VAL A 235 -15.19 -6.71 -2.57
CA VAL A 235 -15.90 -7.98 -2.45
C VAL A 235 -16.73 -8.28 -3.70
N ASN A 236 -17.47 -7.29 -4.22
CA ASN A 236 -18.23 -7.45 -5.47
C ASN A 236 -17.31 -7.74 -6.66
N PHE A 237 -16.16 -7.09 -6.74
CA PHE A 237 -15.18 -7.31 -7.80
C PHE A 237 -14.56 -8.72 -7.73
N LEU A 238 -14.28 -9.23 -6.52
CA LEU A 238 -13.80 -10.58 -6.30
C LEU A 238 -14.87 -11.66 -6.56
N GLY A 239 -16.14 -11.36 -6.28
CA GLY A 239 -17.26 -12.30 -6.45
C GLY A 239 -17.72 -12.50 -7.90
N ASN A 240 -17.36 -11.60 -8.82
CA ASN A 240 -17.70 -11.70 -10.24
C ASN A 240 -16.78 -12.68 -11.02
N ARG A 241 -16.34 -13.78 -10.38
CA ARG A 241 -15.55 -14.84 -11.01
C ARG A 241 -16.40 -15.49 -12.13
N ASN A 242 -16.18 -15.10 -13.39
CA ASN A 242 -16.75 -15.76 -14.57
C ASN A 242 -15.76 -16.79 -15.11
#